data_AF-A0A8T7LT12-F1
#
_entry.id   AF-A0A8T7LT12-F1
#
_cell.length_a   1.000
_cell.length_b   1.000
_cell.length_c   1.000
_cell.angle_alpha   90.00
_cell.angle_beta   90.00
_cell.angle_gamma   90.00
#
_symmetry.space_group_name_H-M   'P 1'
#
loop_
_entity.id
_entity.type
_entity.pdbx_description
1 polymer ?
#
loop_
_entity_poly.entity_id
_entity_poly.type
_entity_poly.pdbx_seq_one_letter_code
_entity_poly.pdbx_strand_id
1 'polypeptide(L)'
;MAEITDMVVSLLPSLIPAAIGSYLAYHFSRRKGRDDLEIEFSSRFNDRKWEAYTEFAKFLHRYLGGRRDESDDPFDDQLVPLASQILIAGSDEVVRSFRLWREAATVYGDGDNAAREELYSLVLEMRRDLGNRRTRLETETVWGVLNLNSDKARRREP
;
A
#
# COMPACT_ATOMS: atom_id res chain seq x y z
N MET A 1 -31.28 55.97 -31.29
CA MET A 1 -31.43 55.63 -29.86
C MET A 1 -32.27 54.37 -29.67
N ALA A 2 -33.49 54.28 -30.22
CA ALA A 2 -34.36 53.10 -30.10
C ALA A 2 -33.73 51.78 -30.64
N GLU A 3 -33.10 51.79 -31.82
CA GLU A 3 -32.49 50.58 -32.40
C GLU A 3 -31.35 49.99 -31.57
N ILE A 4 -30.53 50.82 -30.92
CA ILE A 4 -29.42 50.36 -30.08
C ILE A 4 -29.99 49.71 -28.81
N THR A 5 -31.06 50.28 -28.24
CA THR A 5 -31.71 49.73 -27.05
C THR A 5 -32.36 48.37 -27.34
N ASP A 6 -33.03 48.21 -28.48
CA ASP A 6 -33.65 46.92 -28.86
C ASP A 6 -32.62 45.84 -29.20
N MET A 7 -31.49 46.22 -29.80
CA MET A 7 -30.39 45.30 -30.06
C MET A 7 -29.74 44.81 -28.75
N VAL A 8 -29.55 45.69 -27.77
CA VAL A 8 -29.01 45.33 -26.45
C VAL A 8 -29.99 44.47 -25.65
N VAL A 9 -31.29 44.79 -25.70
CA VAL A 9 -32.35 44.04 -25.01
C VAL A 9 -32.54 42.64 -25.62
N SER A 10 -32.37 42.46 -26.93
CA SER A 10 -32.45 41.15 -27.58
C SER A 10 -31.23 40.25 -27.34
N LEU A 11 -30.06 40.82 -27.06
CA LEU A 11 -28.82 40.08 -26.77
C LEU A 11 -28.70 39.65 -25.30
N LEU A 12 -29.25 40.43 -24.36
CA LEU A 12 -29.19 40.19 -22.91
C LEU A 12 -29.63 38.77 -22.48
N PRO A 13 -30.72 38.18 -23.02
CA PRO A 13 -31.17 36.83 -22.65
C PRO A 13 -30.18 35.73 -23.01
N SER A 14 -29.29 35.96 -23.99
CA SER A 14 -28.27 34.99 -24.41
C SER A 14 -26.97 35.13 -23.62
N LEU A 15 -26.65 36.33 -23.14
CA LEU A 15 -25.43 36.63 -22.40
C LEU A 15 -25.47 36.09 -20.97
N ILE A 16 -26.64 36.13 -20.32
CA ILE A 16 -26.79 35.67 -18.93
C ILE A 16 -26.55 34.15 -18.79
N PRO A 17 -27.18 33.26 -19.59
CA PRO A 17 -26.88 31.83 -19.54
C PRO A 17 -25.43 31.50 -19.93
N ALA A 18 -24.85 32.22 -20.89
CA ALA A 18 -23.45 32.03 -21.29
C ALA A 18 -22.47 32.39 -20.16
N ALA A 19 -22.72 33.49 -19.45
CA ALA A 19 -21.90 33.90 -18.30
C ALA A 19 -22.03 32.91 -17.13
N ILE A 20 -23.26 32.47 -16.80
CA ILE A 20 -23.51 31.49 -15.73
C ILE A 20 -22.88 30.13 -16.10
N GLY A 21 -23.07 29.67 -17.34
CA GLY A 21 -22.51 28.42 -17.84
C GLY A 21 -20.97 28.43 -17.81
N SER A 22 -20.35 29.53 -18.21
CA SER A 22 -18.89 29.70 -18.17
C SER A 22 -18.35 29.69 -16.73
N TYR A 23 -19.03 30.38 -15.81
CA TYR A 23 -18.66 30.41 -14.39
C TYR A 23 -18.79 29.03 -13.74
N LEU A 24 -19.90 28.32 -13.98
CA LEU A 24 -20.11 26.97 -13.47
C LEU A 24 -19.12 25.96 -14.09
N ALA A 25 -18.88 26.03 -15.39
CA ALA A 25 -17.90 25.17 -16.07
C ALA A 25 -16.48 25.36 -15.50
N TYR A 26 -16.07 26.61 -15.27
CA TYR A 26 -14.79 26.93 -14.64
C TYR A 26 -14.68 26.34 -13.22
N HIS A 27 -15.73 26.50 -12.41
CA HIS A 27 -15.73 26.01 -11.03
C HIS A 27 -15.80 24.47 -10.95
N PHE A 28 -16.57 23.83 -11.83
CA PHE A 28 -16.64 22.36 -11.91
C PHE A 28 -15.36 21.75 -12.47
N SER A 29 -14.76 22.35 -13.50
CA SER A 29 -13.50 21.86 -14.09
C SER A 29 -12.35 21.90 -13.09
N ARG A 30 -12.28 22.94 -12.24
CA ARG A 30 -11.30 23.00 -11.15
C ARG A 30 -11.52 21.95 -10.05
N ARG A 31 -12.76 21.61 -9.73
CA ARG A 31 -13.05 20.52 -8.78
C ARG A 31 -12.69 19.17 -9.37
N LYS A 32 -13.12 18.92 -10.61
CA LYS A 32 -12.82 17.69 -11.33
C LYS A 32 -11.32 17.43 -11.46
N GLY A 33 -10.52 18.47 -11.75
CA GLY A 33 -9.06 18.34 -11.80
C GLY A 33 -8.41 17.99 -10.46
N ARG A 34 -9.00 18.38 -9.32
CA ARG A 34 -8.50 17.97 -7.99
C ARG A 34 -8.89 16.54 -7.68
N ASP A 35 -10.11 16.14 -7.99
CA ASP A 35 -10.61 14.78 -7.79
C ASP A 35 -9.83 13.79 -8.67
N ASP A 36 -9.59 14.13 -9.94
CA ASP A 36 -8.79 13.32 -10.87
C ASP A 36 -7.34 13.17 -10.38
N LEU A 37 -6.74 14.24 -9.86
CA LEU A 37 -5.40 14.18 -9.23
C LEU A 37 -5.41 13.29 -7.99
N GLU A 38 -6.40 13.40 -7.11
CA GLU A 38 -6.51 12.60 -5.88
C GLU A 38 -6.68 11.11 -6.21
N ILE A 39 -7.48 10.78 -7.22
CA ILE A 39 -7.64 9.42 -7.75
C ILE A 39 -6.31 8.92 -8.32
N GLU A 40 -5.63 9.73 -9.13
CA GLU A 40 -4.35 9.36 -9.73
C GLU A 40 -3.25 9.15 -8.67
N PHE A 41 -3.16 10.05 -7.68
CA PHE A 41 -2.24 9.91 -6.56
C PHE A 41 -2.55 8.65 -5.74
N SER A 42 -3.83 8.40 -5.44
CA SER A 42 -4.25 7.20 -4.72
C SER A 42 -3.94 5.92 -5.50
N SER A 43 -4.12 5.93 -6.82
CA SER A 43 -3.76 4.82 -7.71
C SER A 43 -2.25 4.56 -7.65
N ARG A 44 -1.43 5.59 -7.90
CA ARG A 44 0.04 5.48 -7.87
C ARG A 44 0.56 5.03 -6.50
N PHE A 45 -0.09 5.46 -5.42
CA PHE A 45 0.29 5.07 -4.06
C PHE A 45 -0.06 3.60 -3.80
N ASN A 46 -1.23 3.13 -4.26
CA ASN A 46 -1.59 1.72 -4.21
C ASN A 46 -0.66 0.85 -5.07
N ASP A 47 -0.25 1.32 -6.24
CA ASP A 47 0.70 0.60 -7.10
C ASP A 47 2.05 0.43 -6.39
N ARG A 48 2.55 1.48 -5.73
CA ARG A 48 3.78 1.42 -4.93
C ARG A 48 3.68 0.49 -3.73
N LYS A 49 2.53 0.49 -3.03
CA LYS A 49 2.26 -0.47 -1.95
C LYS A 49 2.33 -1.90 -2.47
N TRP A 50 1.67 -2.15 -3.60
CA TRP A 50 1.65 -3.47 -4.21
C TRP A 50 3.05 -3.94 -4.60
N GLU A 51 3.86 -3.07 -5.19
CA GLU A 51 5.25 -3.35 -5.53
C GLU A 51 6.08 -3.67 -4.28
N ALA A 52 6.05 -2.80 -3.27
CA ALA A 52 6.80 -2.98 -2.02
C ALA A 52 6.41 -4.28 -1.29
N TYR A 53 5.11 -4.59 -1.21
CA TYR A 53 4.63 -5.79 -0.54
C TYR A 53 4.85 -7.06 -1.36
N THR A 54 4.95 -6.95 -2.68
CA THR A 54 5.38 -8.07 -3.54
C THR A 54 6.85 -8.39 -3.33
N GLU A 55 7.71 -7.37 -3.24
CA GLU A 55 9.13 -7.55 -2.89
C GLU A 55 9.28 -8.12 -1.47
N PHE A 56 8.46 -7.66 -0.52
CA PHE A 56 8.40 -8.25 0.82
C PHE A 56 8.03 -9.73 0.77
N ALA A 57 7.02 -10.12 -0.01
CA ALA A 57 6.61 -11.51 -0.13
C ALA A 57 7.71 -12.41 -0.73
N LYS A 58 8.46 -11.89 -1.72
CA LYS A 58 9.64 -12.58 -2.28
C LYS A 58 10.74 -12.74 -1.25
N PHE A 59 11.03 -11.68 -0.49
CA PHE A 59 11.96 -11.73 0.63
C PHE A 59 11.52 -12.79 1.66
N LEU A 60 10.25 -12.76 2.06
CA LEU A 60 9.67 -13.69 3.04
C LEU A 60 9.79 -15.15 2.60
N HIS A 61 9.55 -15.44 1.31
CA HIS A 61 9.71 -16.78 0.76
C HIS A 61 11.16 -17.28 0.87
N ARG A 62 12.15 -16.42 0.58
CA ARG A 62 13.57 -16.76 0.74
C ARG A 62 13.95 -16.93 2.21
N TYR A 63 13.52 -15.98 3.04
CA TYR A 63 13.76 -15.96 4.48
C TYR A 63 13.24 -17.21 5.18
N LEU A 64 12.01 -17.63 4.89
CA LEU A 64 11.43 -18.86 5.46
C LEU A 64 11.92 -20.15 4.77
N GLY A 65 12.35 -20.05 3.52
CA GLY A 65 12.80 -21.20 2.72
C GLY A 65 14.15 -21.78 3.11
N GLY A 66 14.88 -21.16 4.04
CA GLY A 66 16.11 -21.71 4.63
C GLY A 66 17.30 -21.84 3.66
N ARG A 67 17.21 -21.32 2.42
CA ARG A 67 18.35 -21.20 1.51
C ARG A 67 19.23 -20.04 1.97
N ARG A 68 20.01 -20.28 3.02
CA ARG A 68 21.22 -19.49 3.31
C ARG A 68 22.34 -20.09 2.46
N ASP A 69 22.70 -19.43 1.36
CA ASP A 69 24.03 -19.66 0.80
C ASP A 69 25.03 -19.13 1.84
N GLU A 70 26.01 -19.93 2.24
CA GLU A 70 26.96 -19.64 3.33
C GLU A 70 27.87 -18.40 3.09
N SER A 71 27.77 -17.77 1.92
CA SER A 71 28.67 -16.70 1.46
C SER A 71 28.04 -15.33 1.26
N ASP A 72 26.72 -15.22 1.29
CA ASP A 72 26.01 -13.93 1.23
C ASP A 72 25.17 -13.82 2.49
N ASP A 73 25.43 -12.84 3.36
CA ASP A 73 24.48 -12.50 4.40
C ASP A 73 23.27 -11.85 3.71
N PRO A 74 22.16 -12.57 3.46
CA PRO A 74 21.06 -12.08 2.63
C PRO A 74 20.29 -10.95 3.33
N PHE A 75 20.63 -10.71 4.60
CA PHE A 75 19.97 -9.78 5.48
C PHE A 75 20.37 -8.33 5.28
N ASP A 76 21.54 -8.02 4.73
CA ASP A 76 21.97 -6.63 4.59
C ASP A 76 21.63 -6.05 3.20
N ASP A 77 21.92 -6.79 2.13
CA ASP A 77 21.80 -6.22 0.76
C ASP A 77 20.35 -6.06 0.27
N GLN A 78 19.42 -6.92 0.72
CA GLN A 78 18.02 -6.86 0.27
C GLN A 78 17.10 -6.16 1.27
N LEU A 79 17.46 -6.14 2.54
CA LEU A 79 16.60 -5.59 3.58
C LEU A 79 16.63 -4.06 3.60
N VAL A 80 17.78 -3.43 3.34
CA VAL A 80 17.86 -1.96 3.28
C VAL A 80 16.97 -1.40 2.16
N PRO A 81 17.01 -1.92 0.91
CA PRO A 81 16.06 -1.54 -0.12
C PRO A 81 14.60 -1.77 0.30
N LEU A 82 14.30 -2.93 0.90
CA LEU A 82 12.94 -3.27 1.34
C LEU A 82 12.42 -2.33 2.44
N ALA A 83 13.26 -2.00 3.42
CA ALA A 83 12.94 -1.06 4.49
C ALA A 83 12.64 0.32 3.92
N SER A 84 13.41 0.78 2.93
CA SER A 84 13.16 2.07 2.27
C SER A 84 11.82 2.08 1.52
N GLN A 85 11.48 0.99 0.82
CA GLN A 85 10.21 0.87 0.11
C GLN A 85 9.01 0.86 1.08
N ILE A 86 9.12 0.11 2.17
CA ILE A 86 8.08 0.06 3.21
C ILE A 86 7.91 1.41 3.89
N LEU A 87 9.00 2.12 4.19
CA LEU A 87 8.95 3.46 4.79
C LEU A 87 8.21 4.48 3.92
N ILE A 88 8.36 4.39 2.59
CA ILE A 88 7.75 5.34 1.65
C ILE A 88 6.32 4.95 1.28
N ALA A 89 6.02 3.66 1.14
CA ALA A 89 4.74 3.19 0.62
C ALA A 89 3.75 2.73 1.70
N GLY A 90 4.23 2.22 2.83
CA GLY A 90 3.39 1.63 3.87
C GLY A 90 2.68 2.63 4.75
N SER A 91 1.60 2.19 5.41
CA SER A 91 0.97 2.97 6.48
C SER A 91 1.85 3.00 7.73
N ASP A 92 1.56 3.93 8.64
CA ASP A 92 2.26 4.06 9.92
C ASP A 92 2.24 2.75 10.72
N GLU A 93 1.14 1.99 10.66
CA GLU A 93 1.02 0.69 11.30
C GLU A 93 1.97 -0.34 10.68
N VAL A 94 2.11 -0.35 9.35
CA VAL A 94 3.04 -1.24 8.63
C VAL A 94 4.48 -0.90 8.99
N VAL A 95 4.84 0.39 8.97
CA VAL A 95 6.20 0.84 9.31
C VAL A 95 6.53 0.48 10.76
N ARG A 96 5.59 0.68 11.69
CA ARG A 96 5.76 0.30 13.09
C ARG A 96 5.94 -1.21 13.25
N SER A 97 5.08 -2.03 12.64
CA SER A 97 5.19 -3.49 12.72
C SER A 97 6.47 -4.01 12.06
N PHE A 98 6.95 -3.34 11.00
CA PHE A 98 8.24 -3.68 10.38
C PHE A 98 9.40 -3.45 11.36
N ARG A 99 9.39 -2.31 12.06
CA ARG A 99 10.38 -2.01 13.09
C ARG A 99 10.35 -3.05 14.23
N LEU A 100 9.16 -3.37 14.74
CA LEU A 100 8.98 -4.35 15.83
C LEU A 100 9.51 -5.73 15.44
N TRP A 101 9.18 -6.20 14.24
CA TRP A 101 9.75 -7.45 13.72
C TRP A 101 11.28 -7.41 13.65
N ARG A 102 11.86 -6.32 13.14
CA ARG A 102 13.32 -6.17 13.05
C ARG A 102 14.01 -6.16 14.40
N GLU A 103 13.44 -5.44 15.37
CA GLU A 103 13.92 -5.43 16.75
C GLU A 103 13.86 -6.84 17.35
N ALA A 104 12.73 -7.54 17.23
CA ALA A 104 12.56 -8.90 17.75
C ALA A 104 13.52 -9.91 17.08
N ALA A 105 13.68 -9.83 15.76
CA ALA A 105 14.63 -10.67 15.00
C ALA A 105 16.08 -10.44 15.45
N THR A 106 16.45 -9.19 15.76
CA THR A 106 17.80 -8.84 16.23
C THR A 106 18.05 -9.30 17.67
N VAL A 107 17.04 -9.16 18.54
CA VAL A 107 17.18 -9.45 19.99
C VAL A 107 17.08 -10.96 20.28
N TYR A 108 16.10 -11.64 19.70
CA TYR A 108 15.78 -13.05 20.01
C TYR A 108 16.29 -14.03 18.94
N GLY A 109 16.65 -13.53 17.76
CA GLY A 109 17.02 -14.32 16.60
C GLY A 109 15.82 -14.67 15.71
N ASP A 110 16.10 -14.79 14.42
CA ASP A 110 15.14 -15.05 13.33
C ASP A 110 14.23 -16.29 13.52
N GLY A 111 14.74 -17.29 14.23
CA GLY A 111 14.05 -18.55 14.47
C GLY A 111 13.13 -18.55 15.70
N ASP A 112 13.19 -17.50 16.52
CA ASP A 112 12.44 -17.40 17.77
C ASP A 112 10.95 -17.14 17.52
N ASN A 113 10.11 -17.61 18.44
CA ASN A 113 8.66 -17.45 18.33
C ASN A 113 8.22 -15.97 18.42
N ALA A 114 8.90 -15.14 19.21
CA ALA A 114 8.58 -13.71 19.31
C ALA A 114 8.89 -12.98 17.99
N ALA A 115 10.05 -13.26 17.38
CA ALA A 115 10.39 -12.69 16.07
C ALA A 115 9.40 -13.13 14.99
N ARG A 116 8.93 -14.39 15.03
CA ARG A 116 7.92 -14.90 14.11
C ARG A 116 6.55 -14.26 14.32
N GLU A 117 6.13 -14.08 15.56
CA GLU A 117 4.86 -13.44 15.88
C GLU A 117 4.79 -12.01 15.33
N GLU A 118 5.85 -11.23 15.54
CA GLU A 118 5.97 -9.87 14.98
C GLU A 118 6.01 -9.88 13.44
N LEU A 119 6.67 -10.87 12.83
CA LEU A 119 6.66 -11.04 11.37
C LEU A 119 5.25 -11.28 10.83
N TYR A 120 4.43 -12.09 11.52
CA TYR A 120 3.06 -12.35 11.10
C TYR A 120 2.14 -11.17 11.35
N SER A 121 2.35 -10.43 12.44
CA SER A 121 1.70 -9.16 12.71
C SER A 121 1.95 -8.15 11.57
N LEU A 122 3.20 -8.03 11.11
CA LEU A 122 3.56 -7.22 9.95
C LEU A 122 2.80 -7.63 8.68
N VAL A 123 2.71 -8.94 8.38
CA VAL A 123 1.94 -9.43 7.22
C VAL A 123 0.46 -9.05 7.33
N LEU A 124 -0.13 -9.11 8.53
CA LEU A 124 -1.51 -8.69 8.74
C LEU A 124 -1.71 -7.19 8.51
N GLU A 125 -0.78 -6.35 8.99
CA GLU A 125 -0.85 -4.91 8.73
C GLU A 125 -0.73 -4.59 7.23
N MET A 126 0.20 -5.22 6.51
CA MET A 126 0.30 -5.03 5.06
C MET A 126 -1.00 -5.40 4.33
N ARG A 127 -1.67 -6.47 4.76
CA ARG A 127 -2.97 -6.87 4.21
C ARG A 127 -4.06 -5.84 4.50
N ARG A 128 -4.11 -5.30 5.71
CA ARG A 128 -5.05 -4.25 6.11
C ARG A 128 -4.83 -2.97 5.30
N ASP A 129 -3.57 -2.62 5.09
CA ASP A 129 -3.15 -1.46 4.32
C ASP A 129 -3.49 -1.59 2.82
N LEU A 130 -3.48 -2.81 2.26
CA LEU A 130 -4.02 -3.12 0.93
C LEU A 130 -5.56 -3.16 0.85
N GLY A 131 -6.27 -2.77 1.91
CA GLY A 131 -7.73 -2.67 1.93
C GLY A 131 -8.45 -3.82 2.65
N ASN A 132 -7.75 -4.86 3.13
CA ASN A 132 -8.38 -5.93 3.93
C ASN A 132 -8.54 -5.55 5.41
N ARG A 133 -9.04 -4.34 5.69
CA ARG A 133 -9.12 -3.76 7.04
C ARG A 133 -9.88 -4.60 8.07
N ARG A 134 -10.82 -5.45 7.60
CA ARG A 134 -11.66 -6.32 8.44
C ARG A 134 -11.22 -7.79 8.41
N THR A 135 -9.96 -8.06 8.09
CA THR A 135 -9.46 -9.42 8.10
C THR A 135 -9.65 -10.05 9.48
N ARG A 136 -10.18 -11.28 9.50
CA ARG A 136 -10.31 -12.13 10.70
C ARG A 136 -9.20 -13.18 10.78
N LEU A 137 -8.16 -13.03 9.95
CA LEU A 137 -7.02 -13.92 9.99
C LEU A 137 -6.26 -13.65 11.28
N GLU A 138 -6.06 -14.71 12.03
CA GLU A 138 -5.21 -14.71 13.21
C GLU A 138 -3.77 -15.08 12.81
N THR A 139 -2.82 -14.72 13.67
CA THR A 139 -1.39 -14.96 13.47
C THR A 139 -1.09 -16.43 13.20
N GLU A 140 -1.78 -17.34 13.88
CA GLU A 140 -1.66 -18.79 13.71
C GLU A 140 -2.09 -19.26 12.31
N THR A 141 -3.11 -18.62 11.74
CA THR A 141 -3.57 -18.93 10.37
C THR A 141 -2.53 -18.49 9.35
N VAL A 142 -1.94 -17.30 9.55
CA VAL A 142 -0.86 -16.78 8.69
C VAL A 142 0.35 -17.71 8.74
N TRP A 143 0.73 -18.17 9.94
CA TRP A 143 1.78 -19.17 10.13
C TRP A 143 1.52 -20.45 9.33
N GLY A 144 0.32 -21.02 9.43
CA GLY A 144 -0.03 -22.25 8.72
C GLY A 144 0.09 -22.12 7.20
N VAL A 145 -0.20 -20.95 6.64
CA VAL A 145 -0.05 -20.67 5.20
C VAL A 145 1.41 -20.47 4.80
N LEU A 146 2.21 -19.84 5.66
CA LEU A 146 3.61 -19.55 5.36
C LEU A 146 4.53 -20.75 5.60
N ASN A 147 4.12 -21.70 6.45
CA ASN A 147 4.92 -22.85 6.84
C ASN A 147 4.47 -24.19 6.20
N LEU A 148 4.07 -24.16 4.92
CA LEU A 148 3.58 -25.36 4.21
C LEU A 148 4.61 -26.51 4.09
N ASN A 149 5.90 -26.24 4.37
CA ASN A 149 6.97 -27.25 4.29
C ASN A 149 7.22 -28.01 5.61
N SER A 150 6.86 -27.48 6.79
CA SER A 150 7.08 -28.20 8.06
C SER A 150 6.21 -29.46 8.18
N ASP A 151 5.04 -29.47 7.56
CA ASP A 151 4.11 -30.60 7.59
C ASP A 151 4.57 -31.78 6.73
N LYS A 152 5.34 -31.53 5.67
CA LYS A 152 5.95 -32.61 4.87
C LYS A 152 7.17 -33.23 5.55
N ALA A 153 7.91 -32.47 6.34
CA ALA A 153 9.04 -32.98 7.12
C ALA A 153 8.57 -33.90 8.26
N ARG A 154 7.52 -33.51 9.02
CA ARG A 154 6.94 -34.34 10.09
C ARG A 154 6.31 -35.65 9.62
N ARG A 155 5.87 -35.75 8.35
CA ARG A 155 5.30 -36.99 7.78
C ARG A 155 6.36 -37.96 7.23
N ARG A 156 7.65 -37.61 7.30
CA ARG A 156 8.77 -38.41 6.79
C ARG A 156 9.69 -38.97 7.88
N GLU A 157 9.42 -38.67 9.15
CA GLU A 157 10.06 -39.34 10.28
C GLU A 157 9.24 -40.60 10.63
N PRO A 158 9.81 -41.82 10.51
CA PRO A 158 9.16 -43.06 10.90
C PRO A 158 9.06 -43.25 12.42
#